data_AF-A0A838KRC2-F1
#
_entry.id   AF-A0A838KRC2-F1
#
_cell.length_a   1.000
_cell.length_b   1.000
_cell.length_c   1.000
_cell.angle_alpha   90.00
_cell.angle_beta   90.00
_cell.angle_gamma   90.00
#
_symmetry.space_group_name_H-M   'P 1'
#
loop_
_entity.id
_entity.type
_entity.pdbx_description
1 polymer ?
#
loop_
_entity_poly.entity_id
_entity_poly.type
_entity_poly.pdbx_seq_one_letter_code
_entity_poly.pdbx_strand_id
1 'polypeptide(L)'
;MGLGETLAAGMWLVGTCYNFCWTHKSMRREREGNDLPGGKWVESTPAQAAGLSDHRWSVEELLSFSVPPAEIPKWRGRRPRWLVEAARAA
;
A
#
# COMPACT_ATOMS: atom_id res chain seq x y z
N MET A 1 -24.55 -4.35 -1.45
CA MET A 1 -23.33 -4.16 -0.66
C MET A 1 -23.69 -4.42 0.80
N GLY A 2 -23.20 -5.51 1.36
CA GLY A 2 -23.47 -5.86 2.77
C GLY A 2 -22.68 -4.95 3.72
N LEU A 3 -23.17 -4.76 4.95
CA LEU A 3 -22.53 -3.89 5.94
C LEU A 3 -21.04 -4.24 6.17
N GLY A 4 -20.69 -5.53 6.08
CA GLY A 4 -19.31 -6.01 6.20
C GLY A 4 -18.40 -5.61 5.03
N GLU A 5 -18.92 -5.52 3.81
CA GLU A 5 -18.13 -5.11 2.64
C GLU A 5 -17.76 -3.63 2.73
N THR A 6 -18.71 -2.79 3.16
CA THR A 6 -18.48 -1.35 3.37
C THR A 6 -17.44 -1.11 4.46
N LEU A 7 -17.50 -1.86 5.57
CA LEU A 7 -16.49 -1.75 6.64
C LEU A 7 -15.10 -2.17 6.14
N ALA A 8 -15.01 -3.31 5.44
CA ALA A 8 -13.75 -3.78 4.89
C ALA A 8 -13.14 -2.76 3.92
N ALA A 9 -13.94 -2.20 3.01
CA ALA A 9 -13.49 -1.15 2.10
C ALA A 9 -12.99 0.10 2.85
N GLY A 10 -13.72 0.52 3.90
CA GLY A 10 -13.31 1.64 4.75
C GLY A 10 -11.98 1.39 5.46
N MET A 11 -11.74 0.20 5.98
CA MET A 11 -10.47 -0.17 6.62
C MET A 11 -9.29 -0.10 5.64
N TRP A 12 -9.48 -0.60 4.42
CA TRP A 12 -8.46 -0.50 3.37
C TRP A 12 -8.16 0.94 2.97
N LEU A 13 -9.20 1.77 2.84
CA LEU A 13 -9.03 3.19 2.54
C LEU A 13 -8.21 3.91 3.61
N VAL A 14 -8.57 3.74 4.89
CA VAL A 14 -7.87 4.37 6.02
C VAL A 14 -6.42 3.92 6.07
N GLY A 15 -6.16 2.61 5.92
CA GLY A 15 -4.80 2.08 5.90
C GLY A 15 -3.97 2.62 4.73
N THR A 16 -4.58 2.76 3.55
CA THR A 16 -3.88 3.29 2.37
C THR A 16 -3.55 4.77 2.56
N CYS A 17 -4.50 5.59 3.02
CA CYS A 17 -4.25 6.99 3.34
C CYS A 17 -3.16 7.15 4.41
N TYR A 18 -3.12 6.28 5.42
CA TYR A 18 -2.06 6.28 6.42
C TYR A 18 -0.68 6.06 5.84
N ASN A 19 -0.55 5.06 4.96
CA ASN A 19 0.76 4.71 4.40
C ASN A 19 1.25 5.71 3.34
N PHE A 20 0.35 6.30 2.56
CA PHE A 20 0.72 7.10 1.38
C PHE A 20 0.55 8.61 1.56
N CYS A 21 -0.38 9.06 2.41
CA CYS A 21 -0.77 10.47 2.48
C CYS A 21 -0.28 11.21 3.72
N TRP A 22 0.10 10.52 4.81
CA TRP A 22 0.56 11.15 6.05
C TRP A 22 2.05 10.89 6.32
N THR A 23 2.76 11.95 6.68
CA THR A 23 4.14 11.85 7.14
C THR A 23 4.17 11.58 8.63
N HIS A 24 5.15 10.81 9.08
CA HIS A 24 5.27 10.43 10.49
C HIS A 24 6.67 10.72 11.00
N LYS A 25 6.73 11.29 12.22
CA LYS A 25 8.00 11.62 12.89
C LYS A 25 8.91 10.41 13.13
N SER A 26 8.36 9.20 13.20
CA SER A 26 9.13 7.96 13.35
C SER A 26 9.82 7.54 12.06
N MET A 27 9.33 8.01 10.90
CA MET A 27 9.83 7.65 9.57
C MET A 27 10.72 8.74 8.95
N ARG A 28 10.83 9.91 9.59
CA ARG A 28 11.71 10.98 9.11
C ARG A 28 13.17 10.54 9.14
N ARG A 29 13.96 10.99 8.16
CA ARG A 29 15.41 10.78 8.14
C ARG A 29 16.17 12.10 8.27
N GLU A 30 17.42 12.03 8.70
CA GLU A 30 18.30 13.20 8.72
C GLU A 30 18.57 13.65 7.28
N ARG A 31 18.62 14.96 7.08
CA ARG A 31 18.86 15.55 5.76
C ARG A 31 20.31 15.32 5.34
N GLU A 32 20.49 14.90 4.10
CA GLU A 32 21.79 14.65 3.48
C GLU A 32 22.08 15.69 2.38
N GLY A 33 23.32 15.75 1.90
CA GLY A 33 23.77 16.82 0.99
C GLY A 33 23.10 16.83 -0.40
N ASN A 34 22.42 15.75 -0.77
CA ASN A 34 21.64 15.62 -2.01
C ASN A 34 20.18 16.08 -1.84
N ASP A 35 19.72 16.33 -0.62
CA ASP A 35 18.36 16.78 -0.36
C ASP A 35 18.19 18.28 -0.64
N LEU A 36 16.94 18.68 -0.93
CA LEU A 36 16.58 20.09 -1.04
C LEU A 36 16.92 20.85 0.26
N PRO A 37 17.26 22.14 0.19
CA PRO A 37 17.52 22.94 1.39
C PRO A 37 16.32 22.96 2.35
N GLY A 38 16.57 22.91 3.66
CA GLY A 38 15.52 22.92 4.67
C GLY A 38 16.02 22.58 6.07
N GLY A 39 15.08 22.32 7.00
CA GLY A 39 15.41 21.90 8.36
C GLY A 39 16.12 20.55 8.43
N LYS A 40 16.66 20.20 9.62
CA LYS A 40 17.45 18.97 9.87
C LYS A 40 16.81 17.67 9.36
N TRP A 41 15.48 17.60 9.38
CA TRP A 41 14.74 16.37 9.06
C TRP A 41 14.07 16.45 7.70
N VAL A 42 14.06 15.33 6.99
CA VAL A 42 13.24 15.09 5.81
C VAL A 42 12.04 14.26 6.25
N GLU A 43 10.84 14.84 6.12
CA GLU A 43 9.59 14.15 6.41
C GLU A 43 9.35 13.05 5.38
N SER A 44 8.86 11.90 5.83
CA SER A 44 8.59 10.73 4.99
C SER A 44 7.29 10.05 5.41
N THR A 45 6.55 9.54 4.44
CA THR A 45 5.44 8.61 4.68
C THR A 45 5.98 7.19 4.91
N PRO A 46 5.19 6.26 5.50
CA PRO A 46 5.57 4.86 5.61
C PRO A 46 5.84 4.22 4.24
N ALA A 47 5.04 4.55 3.22
CA ALA A 47 5.27 4.07 1.85
C ALA A 47 6.60 4.57 1.27
N GLN A 48 6.98 5.82 1.54
CA GLN A 48 8.28 6.35 1.15
C GLN A 48 9.44 5.66 1.89
N ALA A 49 9.30 5.46 3.19
CA ALA A 49 10.32 4.78 3.99
C ALA A 49 10.50 3.30 3.58
N ALA A 50 9.43 2.65 3.10
CA ALA A 50 9.45 1.31 2.54
C ALA A 50 9.93 1.25 1.08
N GLY A 51 10.17 2.38 0.42
CA GLY A 51 10.55 2.44 -1.00
C GLY A 51 9.42 2.07 -1.97
N LEU A 52 8.16 2.13 -1.53
CA LEU A 52 6.98 1.86 -2.36
C LEU A 52 6.52 3.10 -3.16
N SER A 53 6.92 4.29 -2.71
CA SER A 53 6.62 5.57 -3.35
C SER A 53 7.82 6.51 -3.17
N ASP A 54 8.02 7.45 -4.09
CA ASP A 54 9.05 8.49 -3.99
C ASP A 54 8.50 9.82 -3.45
N HIS A 55 7.18 10.02 -3.51
CA HIS A 55 6.49 11.21 -3.04
C HIS A 55 5.38 10.90 -2.04
N ARG A 56 4.92 11.96 -1.38
CA ARG A 56 3.72 11.96 -0.55
C ARG A 56 2.51 12.20 -1.43
N TRP A 57 1.52 11.33 -1.32
CA TRP A 57 0.29 11.41 -2.09
C TRP A 57 -0.72 12.36 -1.45
N SER A 58 -1.53 13.02 -2.27
CA SER A 58 -2.82 13.56 -1.81
C SER A 58 -3.90 12.47 -1.86
N VAL A 59 -5.00 12.64 -1.11
CA VAL A 59 -6.11 11.68 -1.17
C VAL A 59 -6.73 11.63 -2.56
N GLU A 60 -6.85 12.77 -3.23
CA GLU A 60 -7.37 12.86 -4.60
C GLU A 60 -6.49 12.11 -5.60
N GLU A 61 -5.17 12.34 -5.53
CA GLU A 61 -4.19 11.68 -6.38
C GLU A 61 -4.21 10.15 -6.16
N LEU A 62 -4.23 9.72 -4.90
CA LEU A 62 -4.25 8.31 -4.53
C LEU A 62 -5.50 7.59 -5.07
N LEU A 63 -6.67 8.24 -5.00
CA LEU A 63 -7.93 7.67 -5.46
C LEU A 63 -8.14 7.77 -6.98
N SER A 64 -7.44 8.69 -7.64
CA SER A 64 -7.49 8.86 -9.09
C SER A 64 -6.44 8.01 -9.81
N PHE A 65 -5.48 7.45 -9.07
CA PHE A 65 -4.43 6.62 -9.63
C PHE A 65 -5.01 5.32 -10.21
N SER A 66 -4.83 5.14 -11.52
CA SER A 66 -5.26 3.93 -12.22
C SER A 66 -4.26 2.81 -11.97
N VAL A 67 -4.63 1.88 -11.09
CA VAL A 67 -3.85 0.67 -10.85
C VAL A 67 -4.11 -0.30 -12.01
N PRO A 68 -3.08 -0.72 -12.77
CA PRO A 68 -3.27 -1.75 -13.78
C PRO A 68 -3.79 -3.03 -13.10
N PRO A 69 -4.65 -3.82 -13.78
CA PRO A 69 -5.13 -5.07 -13.21
C PRO A 69 -3.94 -5.90 -12.76
N ALA A 70 -3.94 -6.34 -11.50
CA ALA A 70 -2.87 -7.18 -11.00
C ALA A 70 -2.72 -8.38 -11.93
N GLU A 71 -1.53 -8.55 -12.52
CA GLU A 71 -1.20 -9.79 -13.20
C GLU A 71 -1.11 -10.86 -12.13
N ILE A 72 -2.27 -11.46 -11.79
CA ILE A 72 -2.31 -12.64 -10.93
C ILE A 72 -1.48 -13.67 -11.69
N PRO A 73 -0.32 -14.11 -11.16
CA PRO A 73 0.48 -15.11 -11.85
C PRO A 73 -0.46 -16.27 -12.15
N LYS A 74 -0.70 -16.54 -13.45
CA LYS A 74 -1.46 -17.73 -13.86
C LYS A 74 -0.66 -18.86 -13.29
N TRP A 75 -1.12 -19.43 -12.18
CA TRP A 75 -0.30 -20.35 -11.45
C TRP A 75 -0.03 -21.55 -12.38
N ARG A 76 1.24 -21.71 -12.79
CA ARG A 76 1.69 -22.71 -13.76
C ARG A 76 2.20 -23.94 -13.04
N GLY A 77 1.47 -24.37 -12.01
CA GLY A 77 1.86 -25.47 -11.12
C GLY A 77 0.76 -26.51 -10.98
N ARG A 78 1.10 -27.66 -10.41
CA ARG A 78 0.13 -28.69 -10.01
C ARG A 78 -0.59 -28.25 -8.74
N ARG A 79 -1.93 -28.42 -8.68
CA ARG A 79 -2.71 -28.12 -7.47
C ARG A 79 -2.10 -28.70 -6.20
N PRO A 80 -1.80 -27.86 -5.17
CA PRO A 80 -1.35 -28.38 -3.90
C PRO A 80 -2.46 -29.31 -3.42
N ARG A 81 -2.06 -30.45 -2.86
CA ARG A 81 -3.00 -31.53 -2.54
C ARG A 81 -4.16 -31.04 -1.65
N TRP A 82 -3.87 -30.16 -0.70
CA TRP A 82 -4.86 -29.54 0.19
C TRP A 82 -5.93 -28.71 -0.55
N LEU A 83 -5.57 -28.02 -1.64
CA LEU A 83 -6.53 -27.24 -2.44
C LEU A 83 -7.43 -28.17 -3.26
N VAL A 84 -6.90 -29.32 -3.70
CA VAL A 84 -7.69 -30.37 -4.38
C VAL A 84 -8.64 -31.07 -3.40
N GLU A 85 -8.17 -31.35 -2.19
CA GLU A 85 -8.98 -31.97 -1.12
C GLU A 85 -10.11 -31.03 -0.67
N ALA A 86 -9.82 -29.74 -0.48
CA ALA A 86 -10.83 -28.74 -0.13
C ALA A 86 -11.92 -28.59 -1.22
N ALA A 87 -11.54 -28.62 -2.50
CA ALA A 87 -12.49 -28.50 -3.61
C ALA A 87 -13.35 -29.76 -3.82
N ARG A 88 -12.96 -30.92 -3.28
CA ARG A 88 -13.75 -32.17 -3.33
C ARG A 88 -14.70 -32.33 -2.14
N ALA A 89 -14.46 -31.58 -1.07
CA ALA A 89 -15.26 -31.58 0.14
C ALA A 89 -16.39 -30.54 0.11
N ALA A 90 -16.43 -29.69 -0.93
CA ALA A 90 -17.49 -28.72 -1.24
C ALA A 90 -18.40 -29.27 -2.34
#